data_AF-A0A920PDS5-F1
#
_entry.id   AF-A0A920PDS5-F1
#
_cell.length_a   1.000
_cell.length_b   1.000
_cell.length_c   1.000
_cell.angle_alpha   90.00
_cell.angle_beta   90.00
_cell.angle_gamma   90.00
#
_symmetry.space_group_name_H-M   'P 1'
#
loop_
_entity.id
_entity.type
_entity.pdbx_description
1 polymer ?
#
loop_
_entity_poly.entity_id
_entity_poly.type
_entity_poly.pdbx_seq_one_letter_code
_entity_poly.pdbx_strand_id
1 'polypeptide(L)'
;MDRPVLARKMRIKGNTVEELSHNLMIFINRILHLLEKCFLSSFQKKEKGKQQNYFEYMEMVSEGEKLFSEETLASIPLIIDSRQAFRFLKVFRDGSAFSYPSEKSIQDFSFKPSKNY
;
A
#
# COMPACT_ATOMS: atom_id res chain seq x y z
N MET A 1 -7.50 -10.47 9.29
CA MET A 1 -7.52 -9.10 9.86
C MET A 1 -8.85 -8.46 9.47
N ASP A 2 -9.55 -7.83 10.41
CA ASP A 2 -10.87 -7.23 10.15
C ASP A 2 -10.77 -5.94 9.31
N ARG A 3 -11.72 -5.69 8.40
CA ARG A 3 -11.68 -4.60 7.42
C ARG A 3 -11.63 -3.20 8.05
N PRO A 4 -12.47 -2.86 9.06
CA PRO A 4 -12.36 -1.58 9.77
C PRO A 4 -11.05 -1.42 10.52
N VAL A 5 -10.51 -2.52 11.09
CA VAL A 5 -9.21 -2.50 11.79
C VAL A 5 -8.09 -2.19 10.80
N LEU A 6 -8.11 -2.82 9.62
CA LEU A 6 -7.16 -2.56 8.54
C LEU A 6 -7.26 -1.12 8.04
N ALA A 7 -8.48 -0.62 7.79
CA ALA A 7 -8.73 0.76 7.38
C ALA A 7 -8.13 1.80 8.35
N ARG A 8 -8.31 1.58 9.67
CA ARG A 8 -7.73 2.45 10.72
C ARG A 8 -6.21 2.43 10.72
N LYS A 9 -5.61 1.24 10.59
CA LYS A 9 -4.14 1.10 10.52
C LYS A 9 -3.54 1.81 9.31
N MET A 10 -4.29 1.87 8.22
CA MET A 10 -3.92 2.60 7.00
C MET A 10 -4.31 4.09 7.01
N ARG A 11 -4.89 4.60 8.11
CA ARG A 11 -5.38 5.98 8.24
C ARG A 11 -6.33 6.38 7.10
N ILE A 12 -7.22 5.46 6.72
CA ILE A 12 -8.29 5.73 5.75
C ILE A 12 -9.41 6.52 6.44
N LYS A 13 -9.99 7.50 5.72
CA LYS A 13 -11.13 8.30 6.20
C LYS A 13 -12.34 7.43 6.55
N GLY A 14 -13.04 7.78 7.62
CA GLY A 14 -14.30 7.15 8.03
C GLY A 14 -14.53 7.28 9.52
N ASN A 15 -15.76 7.61 9.90
CA ASN A 15 -16.16 7.79 11.30
C ASN A 15 -16.89 6.56 11.85
N THR A 16 -17.50 5.75 10.97
CA THR A 16 -18.21 4.52 11.32
C THR A 16 -17.49 3.25 10.83
N VAL A 17 -17.90 2.09 11.35
CA VAL A 17 -17.37 0.78 10.95
C VAL A 17 -17.67 0.49 9.48
N GLU A 18 -18.86 0.87 9.04
CA GLU A 18 -19.36 0.72 7.68
C GLU A 18 -18.58 1.63 6.72
N GLU A 19 -18.39 2.91 7.06
CA GLU A 19 -17.63 3.87 6.26
C GLU A 19 -16.17 3.42 6.11
N LEU A 20 -15.53 2.98 7.19
CA LEU A 20 -14.15 2.48 7.15
C LEU A 20 -14.01 1.27 6.24
N SER A 21 -14.95 0.33 6.31
CA SER A 21 -14.95 -0.87 5.45
C SER A 21 -15.18 -0.51 4.00
N HIS A 22 -16.13 0.39 3.72
CA HIS A 22 -16.46 0.85 2.38
C HIS A 22 -15.28 1.60 1.74
N ASN A 23 -14.69 2.56 2.46
CA ASN A 23 -13.58 3.36 1.97
C ASN A 23 -12.31 2.53 1.78
N LEU A 24 -12.08 1.51 2.62
CA LEU A 24 -11.03 0.54 2.39
C LEU A 24 -11.24 -0.23 1.07
N MET A 25 -12.46 -0.66 0.76
CA MET A 25 -12.73 -1.36 -0.50
C MET A 25 -12.54 -0.44 -1.72
N ILE A 26 -12.94 0.83 -1.65
CA ILE A 26 -12.64 1.81 -2.71
C ILE A 26 -11.12 1.94 -2.90
N PHE A 27 -10.38 2.05 -1.81
CA PHE A 27 -8.91 2.12 -1.85
C PHE A 27 -8.31 0.87 -2.52
N ILE A 28 -8.71 -0.33 -2.08
CA ILE A 28 -8.23 -1.61 -2.64
C ILE A 28 -8.53 -1.68 -4.13
N ASN A 29 -9.75 -1.35 -4.55
CA ASN A 29 -10.14 -1.38 -5.96
C ASN A 29 -9.31 -0.41 -6.81
N ARG A 30 -8.99 0.79 -6.29
CA ARG A 30 -8.10 1.73 -6.98
C ARG A 30 -6.68 1.18 -7.14
N ILE A 31 -6.13 0.56 -6.10
CA ILE A 31 -4.79 -0.05 -6.16
C ILE A 31 -4.78 -1.23 -7.15
N LEU A 32 -5.79 -2.11 -7.10
CA LEU A 32 -5.91 -3.23 -8.04
C LEU A 32 -5.99 -2.74 -9.49
N HIS A 33 -6.78 -1.71 -9.76
CA HIS A 33 -6.89 -1.12 -11.10
C HIS A 33 -5.58 -0.49 -11.59
N LEU A 34 -4.83 0.16 -10.69
CA LEU A 34 -3.50 0.68 -11.01
C LEU A 34 -2.54 -0.47 -11.35
N LEU A 35 -2.51 -1.52 -10.53
CA LEU A 35 -1.68 -2.70 -10.78
C LEU A 35 -2.04 -3.38 -12.09
N GLU A 36 -3.34 -3.57 -12.37
CA GLU A 36 -3.83 -4.16 -13.63
C GLU A 36 -3.37 -3.35 -14.85
N LYS A 37 -3.51 -2.02 -14.81
CA LYS A 37 -3.00 -1.13 -15.87
C LYS A 37 -1.50 -1.30 -16.10
N CYS A 38 -0.73 -1.39 -15.02
CA CYS A 38 0.71 -1.52 -15.11
C CYS A 38 1.10 -2.88 -15.69
N PHE A 39 0.48 -3.97 -15.22
CA PHE A 39 0.68 -5.30 -15.80
C PHE A 39 0.31 -5.35 -17.29
N LEU A 40 -0.86 -4.84 -17.68
CA LEU A 40 -1.28 -4.81 -19.09
C LEU A 40 -0.32 -4.00 -19.97
N SER A 41 0.16 -2.85 -19.47
CA SER A 41 1.16 -2.05 -20.18
C SER A 41 2.49 -2.79 -20.39
N SER A 42 2.90 -3.62 -19.42
CA SER A 42 4.08 -4.48 -19.54
C SER A 42 3.85 -5.64 -20.53
N PHE A 43 2.64 -6.19 -20.63
CA PHE A 43 2.32 -7.24 -21.61
C PHE A 43 2.28 -6.74 -23.06
N GLN A 44 1.73 -5.56 -23.31
CA GLN A 44 1.72 -4.95 -24.66
C GLN A 44 3.13 -4.60 -25.15
N LYS A 45 4.07 -4.28 -24.24
CA LYS A 45 5.49 -4.13 -24.58
C LYS A 45 6.13 -5.48 -24.99
N LYS A 46 5.73 -6.60 -24.36
CA LYS A 46 6.26 -7.96 -24.64
C LYS A 46 5.84 -8.54 -25.99
N GLU A 47 4.64 -8.23 -26.49
CA GLU A 47 4.20 -8.75 -27.80
C GLU A 47 5.04 -8.20 -28.97
N LYS A 48 5.83 -7.14 -28.76
CA LYS A 48 6.69 -6.54 -29.78
C LYS A 48 8.16 -7.00 -29.75
N GLY A 49 8.60 -7.83 -28.80
CA GLY A 49 10.01 -8.21 -28.69
C GLY A 49 10.29 -9.42 -27.79
N LYS A 50 11.05 -10.37 -28.33
CA LYS A 50 11.48 -11.67 -27.76
C LYS A 50 12.14 -11.60 -26.38
N GLN A 51 11.97 -12.70 -25.61
CA GLN A 51 12.74 -13.13 -24.43
C GLN A 51 13.08 -12.04 -23.40
N GLN A 52 12.40 -12.12 -22.27
CA GLN A 52 12.59 -11.25 -21.11
C GLN A 52 14.05 -11.25 -20.65
N ASN A 53 14.83 -10.25 -21.05
CA ASN A 53 16.19 -10.07 -20.58
C ASN A 53 16.14 -9.46 -19.17
N TYR A 54 17.11 -9.78 -18.32
CA TYR A 54 17.22 -9.33 -16.93
C TYR A 54 16.94 -7.82 -16.76
N PHE A 55 17.33 -7.00 -17.74
CA PHE A 55 17.04 -5.56 -17.77
C PHE A 55 15.55 -5.20 -17.79
N GLU A 56 14.72 -5.88 -18.58
CA GLU A 56 13.27 -5.61 -18.61
C GLU A 56 12.57 -6.05 -17.32
N TYR A 57 13.07 -7.11 -16.68
CA TYR A 57 12.58 -7.51 -15.36
C TYR A 57 12.92 -6.46 -14.30
N MET A 58 14.15 -5.94 -14.29
CA MET A 58 14.56 -4.87 -13.38
C MET A 58 13.80 -3.56 -13.66
N GLU A 59 13.48 -3.28 -14.92
CA GLU A 59 12.63 -2.14 -15.31
C GLU A 59 11.19 -2.32 -14.82
N MET A 60 10.59 -3.51 -14.94
CA MET A 60 9.28 -3.83 -14.35
C MET A 60 9.26 -3.69 -12.83
N VAL A 61 10.31 -4.18 -12.15
CA VAL A 61 10.44 -4.03 -10.69
C VAL A 61 10.56 -2.56 -10.32
N SER A 62 11.37 -1.77 -11.05
CA SER A 62 11.52 -0.33 -10.84
C SER A 62 10.23 0.44 -11.12
N GLU A 63 9.48 0.09 -12.18
CA GLU A 63 8.15 0.65 -12.46
C GLU A 63 7.18 0.31 -11.32
N GLY A 64 7.17 -0.95 -10.85
CA GLY A 64 6.40 -1.40 -9.70
C GLY A 64 6.72 -0.62 -8.41
N GLU A 65 7.99 -0.33 -8.16
CA GLU A 65 8.42 0.49 -7.01
C GLU A 65 8.00 1.97 -7.14
N LYS A 66 8.02 2.54 -8.34
CA LYS A 66 7.50 3.91 -8.58
C LYS A 66 6.00 4.00 -8.31
N LEU A 67 5.26 2.97 -8.68
CA LEU A 67 3.80 2.88 -8.47
C LEU A 67 3.46 2.62 -7.00
N PHE A 68 4.31 1.90 -6.28
CA PHE A 68 4.20 1.69 -4.84
C PHE A 68 5.09 2.70 -4.09
N SER A 69 4.68 3.97 -4.08
CA SER A 69 5.38 5.07 -3.43
C SER A 69 4.45 5.88 -2.50
N GLU A 70 5.04 6.63 -1.56
CA GLU A 70 4.30 7.56 -0.70
C GLU A 70 3.53 8.61 -1.53
N GLU A 71 4.13 9.08 -2.63
CA GLU A 71 3.54 10.07 -3.56
C GLU A 71 2.30 9.51 -4.27
N THR A 72 2.36 8.26 -4.75
CA THR A 72 1.19 7.61 -5.36
C THR A 72 0.06 7.45 -4.34
N LEU A 73 0.39 7.13 -3.08
CA LEU A 73 -0.62 7.05 -2.01
C LEU A 73 -1.18 8.43 -1.63
N ALA A 74 -0.36 9.48 -1.65
CA ALA A 74 -0.80 10.85 -1.40
C ALA A 74 -1.82 11.36 -2.43
N SER A 75 -1.79 10.81 -3.65
CA SER A 75 -2.79 11.12 -4.69
C SER A 75 -4.18 10.56 -4.41
N ILE A 76 -4.34 9.69 -3.39
CA ILE A 76 -5.62 9.06 -3.07
C ILE A 76 -6.33 9.86 -1.97
N PRO A 77 -7.46 10.55 -2.27
CA PRO A 77 -8.10 11.47 -1.32
C PRO A 77 -8.64 10.83 -0.04
N LEU A 78 -8.76 9.49 -0.03
CA LEU A 78 -9.24 8.70 1.11
C LEU A 78 -8.16 8.44 2.15
N ILE A 79 -6.88 8.61 1.80
CA ILE A 79 -5.76 8.43 2.73
C ILE A 79 -5.51 9.76 3.44
N ILE A 80 -5.56 9.74 4.77
CA ILE A 80 -5.26 10.93 5.60
C ILE A 80 -3.75 11.09 5.77
N ASP A 81 -3.03 9.98 5.88
CA ASP A 81 -1.58 9.95 6.11
C ASP A 81 -0.94 8.93 5.17
N SER A 82 -0.45 9.43 4.03
CA SER A 82 0.19 8.62 2.98
C SER A 82 1.46 7.94 3.46
N ARG A 83 2.22 8.58 4.36
CA ARG A 83 3.43 8.02 4.96
C ARG A 83 3.10 6.80 5.83
N GLN A 84 2.09 6.91 6.68
CA GLN A 84 1.66 5.80 7.53
C GLN A 84 1.07 4.65 6.70
N ALA A 85 0.26 4.97 5.69
CA ALA A 85 -0.27 3.97 4.76
C ALA A 85 0.86 3.25 4.00
N PHE A 86 1.86 4.00 3.52
CA PHE A 86 3.03 3.45 2.84
C PHE A 86 3.82 2.50 3.75
N ARG A 87 4.15 2.93 4.97
CA ARG A 87 4.85 2.09 5.95
C ARG A 87 4.10 0.80 6.23
N PHE A 88 2.80 0.89 6.47
CA PHE A 88 1.97 -0.29 6.74
C PHE A 88 1.98 -1.27 5.56
N LEU A 89 1.74 -0.77 4.34
CA LEU A 89 1.72 -1.61 3.14
C LEU A 89 3.09 -2.19 2.81
N LYS A 90 4.17 -1.44 3.07
CA LYS A 90 5.54 -1.91 2.84
C LYS A 90 5.88 -3.08 3.76
N VAL A 91 5.54 -2.97 5.05
CA VAL A 91 5.68 -4.08 6.01
C VAL A 91 4.84 -5.29 5.57
N PHE A 92 3.64 -5.06 5.04
CA PHE A 92 2.76 -6.13 4.56
C PHE A 92 3.31 -6.83 3.32
N ARG A 93 3.90 -6.08 2.37
CA ARG A 93 4.52 -6.59 1.13
C ARG A 93 5.81 -7.34 1.41
N ASP A 94 6.70 -6.72 2.17
CA ASP A 94 8.07 -7.20 2.37
C ASP A 94 8.13 -8.24 3.50
N GLY A 95 7.11 -8.30 4.35
CA GLY A 95 7.11 -9.14 5.55
C GLY A 95 7.95 -8.52 6.67
N SER A 96 7.71 -8.97 7.90
CA SER A 96 8.37 -8.43 9.10
C SER A 96 9.89 -8.63 9.12
N ALA A 97 10.41 -9.56 8.33
CA ALA A 97 11.83 -9.86 8.21
C ALA A 97 12.61 -8.86 7.31
N PHE A 98 11.90 -8.09 6.48
CA PHE A 98 12.50 -7.15 5.52
C PHE A 98 12.08 -5.70 5.74
N SER A 99 11.03 -5.45 6.53
CA SER A 99 10.90 -4.18 7.22
C SER A 99 12.02 -4.11 8.26
N TYR A 100 12.95 -3.17 8.21
CA TYR A 100 13.79 -2.85 9.36
C TYR A 100 12.97 -1.98 10.32
N PRO A 101 12.39 -2.51 11.40
CA PRO A 101 11.73 -1.68 12.39
C PRO A 101 12.81 -1.42 13.44
N SER A 102 13.31 -0.19 13.58
CA SER A 102 13.98 0.11 14.86
C SER A 102 12.95 -0.17 15.97
N GLU A 103 13.38 -0.79 17.08
CA GLU A 103 12.50 -1.23 18.17
C GLU A 103 11.50 -0.14 18.64
N LYS A 104 11.86 1.14 18.48
CA LYS A 104 10.98 2.30 18.73
C LYS A 104 9.68 2.30 17.91
N SER A 105 9.71 1.89 16.64
CA SER A 105 8.52 1.94 15.77
C SER A 105 7.45 0.90 16.12
N ILE A 106 7.82 -0.18 16.83
CA ILE A 106 6.88 -1.20 17.28
C ILE A 106 6.17 -0.73 18.56
N GLN A 107 6.88 -0.04 19.45
CA GLN A 107 6.29 0.54 20.67
C GLN A 107 5.33 1.71 20.37
N ASP A 108 5.55 2.50 19.32
CA ASP A 108 4.58 3.52 18.92
C ASP A 108 3.31 2.93 18.27
N PHE A 109 3.37 1.68 17.79
CA PHE A 109 2.25 0.99 17.15
C PHE A 109 1.40 0.16 18.13
N SER A 110 1.96 -0.17 19.30
CA SER A 110 1.27 -0.89 20.38
C SER A 110 1.14 0.00 21.61
N PHE A 111 -0.11 0.33 21.98
CA PHE A 111 -0.51 1.00 23.23
C PHE A 111 -0.21 2.51 23.36
N LYS A 112 -1.20 3.32 22.97
CA LYS A 112 -1.72 4.34 23.90
C LYS A 112 -3.12 3.91 24.33
N PRO A 113 -3.31 3.37 25.55
CA PRO A 113 -4.64 3.30 26.14
C PRO A 113 -5.08 4.75 26.41
N SER A 114 -6.28 5.12 25.95
CA SER A 114 -6.93 6.34 26.39
C SER A 114 -7.11 6.24 27.90
N LYS A 115 -6.36 7.05 28.66
CA LYS A 115 -6.68 7.27 30.07
C LYS A 115 -7.97 8.08 30.12
N ASN A 116 -8.94 7.54 30.85
CA ASN A 116 -10.13 8.24 31.31
C ASN A 116 -9.74 9.56 31.99
N TYR A 117 -10.45 10.63 31.62
CA TYR A 117 -11.06 11.60 32.53
C TYR A 117 -12.37 12.06 31.90
#